data_AF-A0A357IZT6-F1
#
_entry.id   AF-A0A357IZT6-F1
#
_cell.length_a   1.000
_cell.length_b   1.000
_cell.length_c   1.000
_cell.angle_alpha   90.00
_cell.angle_beta   90.00
_cell.angle_gamma   90.00
#
_symmetry.space_group_name_H-M   'P 1'
#
loop_
_entity.id
_entity.type
_entity.pdbx_description
1 polymer ?
#
loop_
_entity_poly.entity_id
_entity_poly.type
_entity_poly.pdbx_seq_one_letter_code
_entity_poly.pdbx_strand_id
1 'polypeptide(L)'
;AELARQLLSGRSKETPVLLDTPGKRVLYHNLDNNEDLAIELDQTILQVRPDGWRGVQSREQVIKAALYGVLQDESAVERVFQIVVNQKEY
;
A
#
# COMPACT_ATOMS: atom_id res chain seq x y z
N ALA A 1 -16.86 -16.44 3.67
CA ALA A 1 -15.68 -15.73 4.19
C ALA A 1 -16.10 -14.30 4.46
N GLU A 2 -16.12 -13.91 5.73
CA GLU A 2 -16.54 -12.59 6.22
C GLU A 2 -15.55 -11.52 5.74
N LEU A 3 -15.92 -10.85 4.66
CA LEU A 3 -15.29 -9.60 4.21
C LEU A 3 -15.56 -8.53 5.29
N ALA A 4 -14.54 -8.31 6.11
CA ALA A 4 -14.24 -7.22 7.03
C ALA A 4 -15.17 -5.98 6.92
N ARG A 5 -16.44 -6.15 7.32
CA ARG A 5 -17.39 -5.07 7.55
C ARG A 5 -17.20 -4.56 8.97
N GLN A 6 -16.19 -3.73 9.19
CA GLN A 6 -16.10 -2.84 10.34
C GLN A 6 -14.85 -1.99 10.15
N LEU A 7 -15.00 -0.65 10.23
CA LEU A 7 -13.98 0.38 10.49
C LEU A 7 -14.09 1.66 9.63
N LEU A 8 -15.15 1.83 8.81
CA LEU A 8 -15.43 3.10 8.11
C LEU A 8 -16.55 3.91 8.77
N SER A 9 -16.55 4.03 10.10
CA SER A 9 -17.56 4.81 10.82
C SER A 9 -16.93 5.70 11.87
N GLY A 10 -16.32 6.79 11.39
CA GLY A 10 -16.23 8.03 12.17
C GLY A 10 -14.84 8.61 12.36
N ARG A 11 -14.77 9.93 12.09
CA ARG A 11 -13.78 10.96 12.52
C ARG A 11 -12.60 11.17 11.57
N SER A 12 -12.11 12.36 11.28
CA SER A 12 -12.55 13.77 11.43
C SER A 12 -11.54 14.62 10.62
N LYS A 13 -11.93 15.86 10.29
CA LYS A 13 -11.39 16.76 9.26
C LYS A 13 -9.97 17.36 9.47
N GLU A 14 -9.04 16.76 10.21
CA GLU A 14 -7.76 17.41 10.54
C GLU A 14 -6.58 16.45 10.40
N THR A 15 -6.06 16.35 9.16
CA THR A 15 -5.10 15.33 8.72
C THR A 15 -5.70 13.94 8.83
N PRO A 16 -5.76 13.12 7.77
CA PRO A 16 -6.34 11.80 7.94
C PRO A 16 -5.48 11.06 8.95
N VAL A 17 -6.07 10.73 10.10
CA VAL A 17 -5.48 9.90 11.16
C VAL A 17 -4.98 8.55 10.60
N LEU A 18 -5.39 8.21 9.37
CA LEU A 18 -4.98 7.05 8.60
C LEU A 18 -3.63 7.18 7.89
N LEU A 19 -3.09 8.38 7.67
CA LEU A 19 -1.76 8.62 7.09
C LEU A 19 -0.68 8.80 8.18
N ASP A 20 -0.77 8.02 9.25
CA ASP A 20 0.13 8.09 10.40
C ASP A 20 1.56 7.60 10.11
N THR A 21 1.78 6.84 9.03
CA THR A 21 3.10 6.34 8.65
C THR A 21 3.73 7.14 7.50
N PRO A 22 5.07 7.25 7.44
CA PRO A 22 5.78 7.75 6.26
C PRO A 22 5.40 6.99 4.97
N GLY A 23 5.19 5.67 5.05
CA GLY A 23 4.73 4.79 3.99
C GLY A 23 3.43 5.26 3.36
N LYS A 24 2.38 5.36 4.18
CA LYS A 24 1.05 5.78 3.75
C LYS A 24 1.04 7.20 3.17
N ARG A 25 1.79 8.13 3.77
CA ARG A 25 1.90 9.51 3.25
C ARG A 25 2.50 9.55 1.86
N VAL A 26 3.60 8.82 1.62
CA VAL A 26 4.22 8.80 0.30
C VAL A 26 3.32 8.10 -0.72
N LEU A 27 2.63 7.02 -0.34
CA LEU A 27 1.63 6.40 -1.21
C LEU A 27 0.53 7.40 -1.58
N TYR A 28 -0.09 8.06 -0.60
CA TYR A 28 -1.12 9.08 -0.83
C TYR A 28 -0.70 10.16 -1.82
N HIS A 29 0.50 10.74 -1.66
CA HIS A 29 1.00 11.76 -2.58
C HIS A 29 1.25 11.24 -4.00
N ASN A 30 1.58 9.96 -4.16
CA ASN A 30 1.84 9.34 -5.47
C ASN A 30 0.59 8.75 -6.14
N LEU A 31 -0.54 8.76 -5.45
CA LEU A 31 -1.82 8.20 -5.89
C LEU A 31 -2.86 9.31 -6.05
N ASP A 32 -2.44 10.49 -6.51
CA ASP A 32 -3.30 11.66 -6.73
C ASP A 32 -4.11 12.08 -5.49
N ASN A 33 -3.55 11.88 -4.29
CA ASN A 33 -4.22 12.14 -3.01
C ASN A 33 -5.45 11.25 -2.78
N ASN A 34 -5.47 10.04 -3.36
CA ASN A 34 -6.48 9.04 -3.08
C ASN A 34 -6.15 8.31 -1.77
N GLU A 35 -6.82 8.71 -0.70
CA GLU A 35 -6.64 8.17 0.64
C GLU A 35 -7.01 6.68 0.76
N ASP A 36 -8.17 6.31 0.23
CA ASP A 36 -8.71 4.95 0.32
C ASP A 36 -7.74 3.95 -0.32
N LEU A 37 -7.24 4.31 -1.50
CA LEU A 37 -6.30 3.49 -2.26
C LEU A 37 -4.92 3.44 -1.59
N ALA A 38 -4.47 4.52 -0.95
CA ALA A 38 -3.23 4.51 -0.18
C ALA A 38 -3.29 3.58 1.04
N ILE A 39 -4.42 3.57 1.76
CA ILE A 39 -4.66 2.66 2.90
C ILE A 39 -4.74 1.21 2.41
N GLU A 40 -5.50 0.96 1.35
CA GLU A 40 -5.67 -0.39 0.79
C GLU A 40 -4.32 -0.98 0.34
N LEU A 41 -3.49 -0.20 -0.35
CA LEU A 41 -2.17 -0.66 -0.79
C LEU A 41 -1.22 -0.92 0.38
N ASP A 42 -1.17 -0.03 1.38
CA ASP A 42 -0.36 -0.24 2.59
C ASP A 42 -0.73 -1.56 3.29
N GLN A 43 -2.02 -1.79 3.53
CA GLN A 43 -2.51 -3.03 4.14
C GLN A 43 -2.19 -4.25 3.29
N THR A 44 -2.38 -4.15 1.97
CA THR A 44 -2.06 -5.22 1.03
C THR A 44 -0.59 -5.59 1.12
N ILE A 45 0.33 -4.62 1.05
CA ILE A 45 1.77 -4.85 1.15
C ILE A 45 2.13 -5.52 2.47
N LEU A 46 1.61 -5.01 3.60
CA LEU A 46 1.90 -5.55 4.92
C LEU A 46 1.44 -7.00 5.09
N GLN A 47 0.35 -7.40 4.43
CA GLN A 47 -0.19 -8.76 4.46
C GLN A 47 0.58 -9.74 3.55
N VAL A 48 1.03 -9.30 2.38
CA VAL A 48 1.63 -10.20 1.38
C VAL A 48 3.15 -10.27 1.41
N ARG A 49 3.83 -9.27 1.99
CA ARG A 49 5.31 -9.19 1.94
C ARG A 49 5.94 -10.41 2.62
N PRO A 50 6.77 -11.20 1.91
CA PRO A 50 7.55 -12.25 2.56
C PRO A 50 8.71 -11.65 3.36
N ASP A 51 9.19 -12.33 4.40
CA ASP A 51 10.42 -11.91 5.10
C ASP A 51 11.62 -11.80 4.15
N GLY A 52 12.42 -10.75 4.30
CA GLY A 52 13.62 -10.54 3.48
C GLY A 52 13.32 -10.52 1.98
N TRP A 53 12.20 -9.90 1.58
CA TRP A 53 11.75 -9.85 0.19
C TRP A 53 12.62 -8.96 -0.71
N ARG A 54 13.23 -7.91 -0.14
CA ARG A 54 14.03 -6.93 -0.89
C ARG A 54 15.24 -7.58 -1.54
N GLY A 55 15.44 -7.29 -2.82
CA GLY A 55 16.52 -7.85 -3.63
C GLY A 55 16.29 -9.30 -4.07
N VAL A 56 15.13 -9.89 -3.76
CA VAL A 56 14.77 -11.26 -4.16
C VAL A 56 13.64 -11.19 -5.18
N GLN A 57 13.99 -11.27 -6.47
CA GLN A 57 13.06 -11.08 -7.60
C GLN A 57 11.74 -11.84 -7.43
N SER A 58 11.78 -13.12 -7.05
CA SER A 58 10.56 -13.94 -6.89
C SER A 58 9.65 -13.44 -5.77
N ARG A 59 10.20 -12.89 -4.68
CA ARG A 59 9.44 -12.32 -3.56
C ARG A 59 8.93 -10.93 -3.89
N GLU A 60 9.73 -10.14 -4.61
CA GLU A 60 9.32 -8.85 -5.13
C GLU A 60 8.11 -8.99 -6.08
N GLN A 61 8.10 -10.03 -6.92
CA GLN A 61 6.96 -10.32 -7.81
C GLN A 61 5.67 -10.65 -7.05
N VAL A 62 5.73 -11.24 -5.86
CA VAL A 62 4.54 -11.47 -5.02
C VAL A 62 3.90 -10.14 -4.63
N ILE A 63 4.71 -9.16 -4.23
CA ILE A 63 4.23 -7.84 -3.85
C ILE A 63 3.69 -7.10 -5.09
N LYS A 64 4.42 -7.12 -6.20
CA LYS A 64 3.96 -6.52 -7.47
C LYS A 64 2.63 -7.11 -7.96
N ALA A 65 2.45 -8.42 -7.86
CA ALA A 65 1.20 -9.09 -8.21
C ALA A 65 0.03 -8.63 -7.32
N ALA A 66 0.26 -8.47 -6.02
CA ALA A 66 -0.75 -7.97 -5.10
C ALA A 66 -1.11 -6.49 -5.39
N LEU A 67 -0.10 -5.64 -5.63
CA LEU A 67 -0.31 -4.26 -6.06
C LEU A 67 -1.12 -4.19 -7.36
N TYR A 68 -0.83 -5.06 -8.32
CA TYR A 68 -1.55 -5.13 -9.59
C TYR A 68 -3.01 -5.53 -9.41
N GLY A 69 -3.32 -6.37 -8.42
CA GLY A 69 -4.70 -6.74 -8.07
C GLY A 69 -5.57 -5.53 -7.68
N VAL A 70 -4.96 -4.47 -7.12
CA VAL A 70 -5.65 -3.24 -6.71
C VAL A 70 -5.57 -2.17 -7.80
N LEU A 71 -4.38 -1.94 -8.35
CA LEU A 71 -4.12 -0.84 -9.30
C LEU A 71 -4.57 -1.15 -10.72
N GLN A 72 -4.52 -2.42 -11.13
CA GLN A 72 -4.74 -2.89 -12.50
C GLN A 72 -3.93 -2.15 -13.59
N ASP A 73 -2.82 -1.51 -13.21
CA ASP A 73 -1.94 -0.75 -14.08
C ASP A 73 -0.48 -1.08 -13.76
N GLU A 74 0.24 -1.68 -14.72
CA GLU A 74 1.62 -2.12 -14.53
C GLU A 74 2.59 -0.96 -14.25
N SER A 75 2.35 0.22 -14.85
CA SER A 75 3.21 1.39 -14.67
C SER A 75 3.04 1.99 -13.28
N ALA A 76 1.81 2.04 -12.78
CA ALA A 76 1.49 2.44 -11.41
C ALA A 76 2.07 1.44 -10.40
N VAL A 77 1.98 0.14 -10.68
CA VAL A 77 2.59 -0.91 -9.85
C VAL A 77 4.09 -0.70 -9.72
N GLU A 78 4.82 -0.50 -10.82
CA GLU A 78 6.27 -0.29 -10.75
C GLU A 78 6.61 0.98 -9.97
N ARG A 79 5.90 2.08 -10.22
CA ARG A 79 6.12 3.34 -9.49
C ARG A 79 5.90 3.17 -7.98
N VAL A 80 4.78 2.56 -7.59
CA VAL A 80 4.45 2.29 -6.18
C VAL A 80 5.47 1.34 -5.57
N PHE A 81 5.82 0.27 -6.28
CA PHE A 81 6.80 -0.71 -5.80
C PHE A 81 8.17 -0.07 -5.50
N GLN A 82 8.65 0.84 -6.36
CA GLN A 82 9.88 1.58 -6.12
C GLN A 82 9.81 2.46 -4.86
N ILE A 83 8.64 2.98 -4.50
CA ILE A 83 8.46 3.70 -3.23
C ILE A 83 8.58 2.72 -2.06
N VAL A 84 7.88 1.59 -2.15
CA VAL A 84 7.81 0.57 -1.09
C VAL A 84 9.19 -0.03 -0.79
N VAL A 85 9.97 -0.36 -1.82
CA VAL A 85 11.31 -0.96 -1.65
C VAL A 85 12.28 -0.03 -0.92
N ASN A 86 12.17 1.29 -1.10
CA ASN A 86 13.02 2.31 -0.49
C ASN A 86 12.58 2.73 0.92
N GLN A 87 11.35 2.42 1.32
CA GLN A 87 10.77 2.75 2.63
C GLN A 87 11.12 1.67 3.65
N LYS A 88 11.82 2.01 4.74
CA LYS A 88 12.30 1.04 5.75
C LYS A 88 11.20 0.37 6.58
N GLU A 89 9.98 0.89 6.59
CA GLU A 89 8.85 0.35 7.35
C GLU A 89 8.22 -0.91 6.72
N TYR A 90 8.31 -1.02 5.39
CA TYR A 90 7.93 -2.21 4.63
C TYR A 90 9.03 -3.27 4.63
#